data_AF-A0A2H6K231-F1
#
_entry.id   AF-A0A2H6K231-F1
#
_cell.length_a   1.000
_cell.length_b   1.000
_cell.length_c   1.000
_cell.angle_alpha   90.00
_cell.angle_beta   90.00
_cell.angle_gamma   90.00
#
_symmetry.space_group_name_H-M   'P 1'
#
loop_
_entity.id
_entity.type
_entity.pdbx_description
1 polymer ?
#
loop_
_entity_poly.entity_id
_entity_poly.type
_entity_poly.pdbx_seq_one_letter_code
_entity_poly.pdbx_strand_id
1 'polypeptide(L)'
;MLYVCANLCYDLAVLLSPFMPKSSAKIFEILNTKPGTLQDVGRQKVAAGTKINRPEPLFPKLDDKKISELKNRTSQVTKYEEMIMGKISYDEFSRLDIRVAEIVEVEPVKGADKLLKLTIDVGGKTKQIVGGIAQQYSKDELVGKRIVVLDNLEPAVIRGVKSEGMLLAAVDGDEISILTPDRDAKPGSKIM
;
A
#
# COMPACT_ATOMS: atom_id res chain seq x y z
N MET A 1 41.21 -2.58 31.32
CA MET A 1 40.83 -2.08 29.99
C MET A 1 39.77 -2.96 29.34
N LEU A 2 40.02 -4.25 29.12
CA LEU A 2 39.06 -5.19 28.48
C LEU A 2 37.70 -5.29 29.19
N TYR A 3 37.70 -5.27 30.53
CA TYR A 3 36.48 -5.29 31.35
C TYR A 3 35.52 -4.11 31.07
N VAL A 4 36.08 -2.91 30.88
CA VAL A 4 35.31 -1.70 30.58
C VAL A 4 34.74 -1.77 29.17
N CYS A 5 35.55 -2.23 28.20
CA CYS A 5 35.10 -2.42 26.82
C CYS A 5 33.96 -3.44 26.71
N ALA A 6 34.01 -4.54 27.47
CA ALA A 6 32.94 -5.55 27.46
C ALA A 6 31.62 -4.99 27.99
N ASN A 7 31.67 -4.21 29.08
CA ASN A 7 30.47 -3.55 29.61
C ASN A 7 29.95 -2.46 28.68
N LEU A 8 30.83 -1.71 28.01
CA LEU A 8 30.42 -0.74 27.00
C LEU A 8 29.73 -1.41 25.80
N CYS A 9 30.22 -2.58 25.36
CA CYS A 9 29.56 -3.36 24.31
C CYS A 9 28.18 -3.86 24.75
N TYR A 10 28.03 -4.26 26.01
CA TYR A 10 26.73 -4.63 26.59
C TYR A 10 25.76 -3.44 26.58
N ASP A 11 26.20 -2.27 27.03
CA ASP A 11 25.39 -1.05 27.06
C ASP A 11 24.95 -0.64 25.64
N LEU A 12 25.86 -0.70 24.67
CA LEU A 12 25.55 -0.45 23.26
C LEU A 12 24.53 -1.46 22.72
N ALA A 13 24.64 -2.74 23.07
CA ALA A 13 23.66 -3.74 22.63
C ALA A 13 22.25 -3.44 23.17
N VAL A 14 22.14 -3.00 24.43
CA VAL A 14 20.87 -2.55 25.02
C VAL A 14 20.31 -1.35 24.28
N LEU A 15 21.13 -0.32 24.02
CA LEU A 15 20.69 0.90 23.33
C LEU A 15 20.31 0.66 21.86
N LEU A 16 20.97 -0.29 21.20
CA LEU A 16 20.68 -0.67 19.82
C LEU A 16 19.48 -1.60 19.69
N SER A 17 19.03 -2.24 20.78
CA SER A 17 17.94 -3.24 20.73
C SER A 17 16.63 -2.76 20.08
N PRO A 18 16.13 -1.50 20.29
CA PRO A 18 14.93 -1.03 19.61
C PRO A 18 15.10 -0.81 18.09
N PHE A 19 16.32 -0.60 17.60
CA PHE A 19 16.59 -0.28 16.19
C PHE A 19 17.18 -1.47 15.41
N MET A 20 18.00 -2.29 16.06
CA MET A 20 18.74 -3.42 15.48
C MET A 20 18.69 -4.64 16.41
N PRO A 21 17.49 -5.23 16.65
CA PRO A 21 17.31 -6.30 17.64
C PRO A 21 18.17 -7.54 17.35
N LYS A 22 18.39 -7.87 16.07
CA LYS A 22 19.22 -9.02 15.66
C LYS A 22 20.70 -8.81 15.97
N SER A 23 21.23 -7.62 15.69
CA SER A 23 22.62 -7.28 15.98
C SER A 23 22.85 -7.20 17.48
N SER A 24 21.92 -6.61 18.23
CA SER A 24 21.95 -6.60 19.70
C SER A 24 21.94 -8.00 20.30
N ALA A 25 21.07 -8.90 19.80
CA ALA A 25 21.02 -10.30 20.26
C ALA A 25 22.37 -11.01 20.07
N LYS A 26 23.03 -10.84 18.91
CA LYS A 26 24.36 -11.39 18.65
C LYS A 26 25.42 -10.86 19.60
N ILE A 27 25.38 -9.57 19.95
CA ILE A 27 26.32 -9.02 20.93
C ILE A 27 26.14 -9.68 22.31
N PHE A 28 24.89 -9.86 22.76
CA PHE A 28 24.62 -10.55 24.03
C PHE A 28 25.10 -12.00 24.03
N GLU A 29 24.96 -12.70 22.90
CA GLU A 29 25.47 -14.06 22.70
C GLU A 29 27.01 -14.11 22.75
N ILE A 30 27.69 -13.17 22.07
CA ILE A 30 29.16 -13.07 22.12
C ILE A 30 29.62 -12.80 23.55
N LEU A 31 28.97 -11.86 24.25
CA LEU A 31 29.28 -11.54 25.64
C LEU A 31 28.85 -12.63 26.63
N ASN A 32 28.11 -13.64 26.18
CA ASN A 32 27.56 -14.72 26.99
C ASN A 32 26.67 -14.19 28.15
N THR A 33 25.82 -13.24 27.84
CA THR A 33 24.94 -12.55 28.79
C THR A 33 23.49 -12.56 28.32
N LYS A 34 22.55 -12.39 29.25
CA LYS A 34 21.12 -12.24 28.90
C LYS A 34 20.85 -10.83 28.36
N PRO A 35 19.87 -10.65 27.46
CA PRO A 35 19.44 -9.32 27.01
C PRO A 35 19.02 -8.44 28.19
N GLY A 36 19.53 -7.21 28.21
CA GLY A 36 19.23 -6.22 29.23
C GLY A 36 18.11 -5.25 28.83
N THR A 37 17.71 -4.43 29.80
CA THR A 37 16.75 -3.33 29.62
C THR A 37 17.47 -1.98 29.72
N LEU A 38 16.81 -0.88 29.33
CA LEU A 38 17.40 0.47 29.40
C LEU A 38 17.88 0.85 30.80
N GLN A 39 17.30 0.26 31.86
CA GLN A 39 17.71 0.48 33.25
C GLN A 39 19.05 -0.17 33.61
N ASP A 40 19.54 -1.08 32.78
CA ASP A 40 20.79 -1.82 32.98
C ASP A 40 22.01 -1.11 32.39
N VAL A 41 21.79 -0.07 31.58
CA VAL A 41 22.85 0.72 30.94
C VAL A 41 23.71 1.40 31.99
N GLY A 42 25.04 1.25 31.89
CA GLY A 42 26.01 1.83 32.81
C GLY A 42 26.12 1.10 34.16
N ARG A 43 25.39 -0.01 34.38
CA ARG A 43 25.37 -0.77 35.64
C ARG A 43 26.32 -1.98 35.67
N GLN A 44 27.39 -1.96 34.87
CA GLN A 44 28.44 -2.98 34.81
C GLN A 44 27.93 -4.44 34.93
N LYS A 45 27.12 -4.87 33.95
CA LYS A 45 26.42 -6.16 33.99
C LYS A 45 27.24 -7.36 33.56
N VAL A 46 28.39 -7.15 32.92
CA VAL A 46 29.33 -8.22 32.59
C VAL A 46 30.24 -8.44 33.80
N ALA A 47 30.05 -9.55 34.50
CA ALA A 47 30.84 -9.90 35.67
C ALA A 47 32.30 -10.25 35.29
N ALA A 48 33.25 -9.90 36.15
CA ALA A 48 34.65 -10.27 35.95
C ALA A 48 34.80 -11.81 35.98
N GLY A 49 35.57 -12.36 35.02
CA GLY A 49 35.73 -13.81 34.87
C GLY A 49 34.70 -14.49 33.96
N THR A 50 33.72 -13.75 33.43
CA THR A 50 32.79 -14.28 32.42
C THR A 50 33.55 -14.69 31.16
N LYS A 51 33.37 -15.94 30.72
CA LYS A 51 33.94 -16.43 29.46
C LYS A 51 33.12 -15.89 28.29
N ILE A 52 33.77 -15.05 27.49
CA ILE A 52 33.23 -14.50 26.25
C ILE A 52 33.31 -15.57 25.16
N ASN A 53 32.26 -15.67 24.34
CA ASN A 53 32.19 -16.58 23.20
C ASN A 53 33.04 -16.06 22.02
N ARG A 54 33.20 -16.87 20.97
CA ARG A 54 34.01 -16.49 19.82
C ARG A 54 33.42 -15.25 19.12
N PRO A 55 34.19 -14.16 18.93
CA PRO A 55 33.66 -12.96 18.29
C PRO A 55 33.42 -13.21 16.81
N GLU A 56 32.21 -12.94 16.35
CA GLU A 56 31.83 -12.96 14.94
C GLU A 56 31.56 -11.54 14.43
N PRO A 57 31.86 -11.23 13.15
CA PRO A 57 31.52 -9.93 12.57
C PRO A 57 30.01 -9.67 12.60
N LEU A 58 29.58 -8.60 13.27
CA LEU A 58 28.17 -8.23 13.36
C LEU A 58 27.60 -7.78 12.01
N PHE A 59 28.44 -7.09 11.22
CA PHE A 59 28.10 -6.54 9.92
C PHE A 59 29.10 -7.05 8.88
N PRO A 60 28.96 -8.32 8.41
CA PRO A 60 29.80 -8.80 7.33
C PRO A 60 29.58 -7.94 6.10
N LYS A 61 30.67 -7.59 5.40
CA LYS A 61 30.58 -6.87 4.14
C LYS A 61 29.76 -7.71 3.15
N LEU A 62 28.85 -7.06 2.45
CA LEU A 62 28.08 -7.70 1.40
C LEU A 62 28.95 -7.83 0.15
N ASP A 63 29.10 -9.05 -0.36
CA ASP A 63 29.78 -9.32 -1.63
C ASP A 63 28.86 -9.00 -2.81
N ASP A 64 29.43 -8.66 -3.95
CA ASP A 64 28.69 -8.31 -5.18
C ASP A 64 27.69 -9.39 -5.60
N LYS A 65 28.01 -10.68 -5.33
CA LYS A 65 27.10 -11.81 -5.55
C LYS A 65 25.85 -11.73 -4.66
N LYS A 66 26.01 -11.48 -3.35
CA LYS A 66 24.87 -11.33 -2.41
C LYS A 66 24.08 -10.05 -2.70
N ILE A 67 24.75 -8.99 -3.14
CA ILE A 67 24.10 -7.75 -3.59
C ILE A 67 23.23 -8.04 -4.82
N SER A 68 23.73 -8.81 -5.79
CA SER A 68 22.96 -9.20 -6.98
C SER A 68 21.75 -10.09 -6.64
N GLU A 69 21.89 -11.01 -5.69
CA GLU A 69 20.82 -11.90 -5.22
C GLU A 69 19.74 -11.14 -4.44
N LEU A 70 20.15 -10.22 -3.56
CA LEU A 70 19.24 -9.31 -2.86
C LEU A 70 18.54 -8.36 -3.84
N LYS A 71 19.25 -7.83 -4.85
CA LYS A 71 18.62 -7.04 -5.93
C LYS A 71 17.57 -7.86 -6.65
N ASN A 72 17.85 -9.10 -7.07
CA ASN A 72 16.87 -9.96 -7.74
C ASN A 72 15.62 -10.24 -6.87
N ARG A 73 15.76 -10.36 -5.55
CA ARG A 73 14.63 -10.50 -4.61
C ARG A 73 13.85 -9.20 -4.42
N THR A 74 14.53 -8.05 -4.39
CA THR A 74 13.89 -6.72 -4.23
C THR A 74 13.32 -6.16 -5.54
N SER A 75 13.83 -6.60 -6.69
CA SER A 75 13.32 -6.28 -8.04
C SER A 75 11.93 -6.85 -8.30
N GLN A 76 11.37 -7.71 -7.46
CA GLN A 76 9.94 -8.06 -7.53
C GLN A 76 9.03 -6.99 -6.94
N VAL A 77 9.53 -6.11 -6.07
CA VAL A 77 8.74 -5.07 -5.39
C VAL A 77 8.83 -3.71 -6.11
N THR A 78 9.91 -3.45 -6.85
CA THR A 78 10.11 -2.21 -7.64
C THR A 78 9.75 -2.34 -9.13
N LYS A 79 9.37 -3.53 -9.59
CA LYS A 79 8.95 -3.76 -10.99
C LYS A 79 7.45 -3.48 -11.23
N TYR A 80 6.69 -3.11 -10.19
CA TYR A 80 5.25 -2.90 -10.30
C TYR A 80 4.83 -1.53 -10.88
N GLU A 81 5.70 -0.53 -10.89
CA GLU A 81 5.34 0.80 -11.45
C GLU A 81 5.69 0.95 -12.95
N GLU A 82 6.52 0.05 -13.50
CA GLU A 82 6.89 0.05 -14.94
C GLU A 82 6.83 -1.34 -15.57
N MET A 83 6.02 -2.26 -15.03
CA MET A 83 5.50 -3.32 -15.89
C MET A 83 4.58 -2.62 -16.89
N ILE A 84 5.12 -2.33 -18.06
CA ILE A 84 4.33 -2.24 -19.29
C ILE A 84 3.40 -3.45 -19.23
N MET A 85 2.12 -3.23 -18.89
CA MET A 85 1.10 -4.27 -19.03
C MET A 85 1.32 -4.86 -20.41
N GLY A 86 1.45 -6.19 -20.50
CA GLY A 86 1.54 -6.85 -21.80
C GLY A 86 0.42 -6.32 -22.69
N LYS A 87 0.71 -6.11 -23.98
CA LYS A 87 -0.32 -5.65 -24.92
C LYS A 87 -1.48 -6.65 -24.87
N ILE A 88 -2.67 -6.17 -24.51
CA ILE A 88 -3.90 -6.95 -24.61
C ILE A 88 -4.41 -6.93 -26.04
N SER A 89 -5.18 -7.94 -26.43
CA SER A 89 -5.84 -7.92 -27.73
C SER A 89 -7.02 -6.94 -27.72
N TYR A 90 -7.43 -6.50 -28.90
CA TYR A 90 -8.67 -5.71 -29.03
C TYR A 90 -9.89 -6.51 -28.56
N ASP A 91 -9.90 -7.83 -28.76
CA ASP A 91 -11.00 -8.69 -28.29
C ASP A 91 -11.15 -8.63 -26.77
N GLU A 92 -10.04 -8.60 -26.03
CA GLU A 92 -10.07 -8.46 -24.56
C GLU A 92 -10.66 -7.12 -24.14
N PHE A 93 -10.29 -6.01 -24.80
CA PHE A 93 -10.90 -4.70 -24.57
C PHE A 93 -12.39 -4.69 -24.93
N SER A 94 -12.77 -5.30 -26.06
CA SER A 94 -14.15 -5.31 -26.56
C SER A 94 -15.15 -6.04 -25.64
N ARG A 95 -14.64 -6.94 -24.78
CA ARG A 95 -15.41 -7.65 -23.75
C ARG A 95 -15.77 -6.74 -22.58
N LEU A 96 -15.10 -5.61 -22.39
CA LEU A 96 -15.46 -4.61 -21.38
C LEU A 96 -16.62 -3.76 -21.92
N ASP A 97 -17.75 -3.73 -21.21
CA ASP A 97 -18.87 -2.87 -21.56
C ASP A 97 -18.71 -1.52 -20.87
N ILE A 98 -17.89 -0.66 -21.46
CA ILE A 98 -17.63 0.69 -20.95
C ILE A 98 -18.63 1.66 -21.58
N ARG A 99 -19.36 2.41 -20.76
CA ARG A 99 -20.43 3.31 -21.19
C ARG A 99 -20.36 4.68 -20.53
N VAL A 100 -20.94 5.67 -21.20
CA VAL A 100 -21.26 6.97 -20.59
C VAL A 100 -22.52 6.82 -19.74
N ALA A 101 -22.51 7.36 -18.53
CA ALA A 101 -23.65 7.40 -17.63
C ALA A 101 -23.90 8.81 -17.11
N GLU A 102 -25.13 9.12 -16.72
CA GLU A 102 -25.48 10.32 -15.96
C GLU A 102 -25.56 10.01 -14.48
N ILE A 103 -25.03 10.85 -13.61
CA ILE A 103 -25.30 10.73 -12.18
C ILE A 103 -26.64 11.40 -11.88
N VAL A 104 -27.61 10.61 -11.45
CA VAL A 104 -28.97 11.06 -11.08
C VAL A 104 -29.03 11.47 -9.61
N GLU A 105 -28.36 10.72 -8.74
CA GLU A 105 -28.38 10.96 -7.30
C GLU A 105 -27.05 10.57 -6.65
N VAL A 106 -26.70 11.28 -5.58
CA VAL A 106 -25.51 11.02 -4.77
C VAL A 106 -25.87 11.03 -3.29
N GLU A 107 -25.43 10.00 -2.57
CA GLU A 107 -25.61 9.87 -1.13
C GLU A 107 -24.33 9.39 -0.45
N PRO A 108 -23.99 9.89 0.75
CA PRO A 108 -22.85 9.38 1.51
C PRO A 108 -23.11 7.97 2.02
N VAL A 109 -22.08 7.11 2.01
CA VAL A 109 -22.18 5.76 2.59
C VAL A 109 -22.00 5.84 4.11
N LYS A 110 -22.99 5.34 4.86
CA LYS A 110 -22.93 5.31 6.34
C LYS A 110 -21.72 4.52 6.82
N GLY A 111 -20.86 5.15 7.62
CA GLY A 111 -19.67 4.53 8.20
C GLY A 111 -18.46 4.45 7.26
N ALA A 112 -18.44 5.21 6.17
CA ALA A 112 -17.28 5.33 5.29
C ALA A 112 -17.13 6.76 4.74
N ASP A 113 -16.18 7.52 5.31
CA ASP A 113 -15.99 8.95 4.99
C ASP A 113 -15.44 9.22 3.58
N LYS A 114 -14.93 8.17 2.91
CA LYS A 114 -14.36 8.26 1.56
C LYS A 114 -15.29 7.77 0.44
N LEU A 115 -16.45 7.20 0.78
CA LEU A 115 -17.32 6.51 -0.18
C LEU A 115 -18.63 7.28 -0.41
N LEU A 116 -18.95 7.49 -1.69
CA LEU A 116 -20.25 7.96 -2.14
C LEU A 116 -21.00 6.83 -2.85
N LYS A 117 -22.28 6.73 -2.57
CA LYS A 117 -23.23 5.93 -3.32
C LYS A 117 -23.80 6.80 -4.43
N LEU A 118 -23.61 6.37 -5.68
CA LEU A 118 -24.05 7.08 -6.86
C LEU A 118 -25.15 6.26 -7.54
N THR A 119 -26.28 6.89 -7.80
CA THR A 119 -27.34 6.36 -8.66
C THR A 119 -27.10 6.91 -10.06
N ILE A 120 -26.84 6.03 -11.03
CA ILE A 120 -26.46 6.41 -12.39
C ILE A 120 -27.50 5.94 -13.41
N ASP A 121 -27.75 6.73 -14.46
CA ASP A 121 -28.51 6.32 -15.64
C ASP A 121 -27.57 5.94 -16.79
N VAL A 122 -27.68 4.69 -17.26
CA VAL A 122 -26.88 4.13 -18.35
C VAL A 122 -27.75 3.93 -19.60
N GLY A 123 -28.51 4.97 -19.97
CA GLY A 123 -29.35 4.98 -21.17
C GLY A 123 -30.71 4.33 -20.97
N GLY A 124 -31.43 4.75 -19.93
CA GLY A 124 -32.76 4.24 -19.56
C GLY A 124 -32.73 3.12 -18.54
N LYS A 125 -31.55 2.80 -17.98
CA LYS A 125 -31.37 1.82 -16.90
C LYS A 125 -30.66 2.50 -15.75
N THR A 126 -31.35 2.57 -14.61
CA THR A 126 -30.76 3.08 -13.38
C THR A 126 -30.01 1.97 -12.67
N LYS A 127 -28.74 2.22 -12.32
CA LYS A 127 -27.90 1.33 -11.52
C LYS A 127 -27.31 2.08 -10.33
N GLN A 128 -26.90 1.32 -9.32
CA GLN A 128 -26.19 1.86 -8.17
C GLN A 128 -24.72 1.47 -8.23
N ILE A 129 -23.83 2.45 -8.06
CA ILE A 129 -22.39 2.22 -7.91
C ILE A 129 -21.86 2.90 -6.65
N VAL A 130 -20.74 2.41 -6.13
CA VAL A 130 -20.04 3.01 -4.99
C VAL A 130 -18.69 3.54 -5.45
N GLY A 131 -18.47 4.84 -5.27
CA GLY A 131 -17.27 5.55 -5.70
C GLY A 131 -16.45 6.10 -4.53
N GLY A 132 -15.14 5.90 -4.56
CA GLY A 132 -14.19 6.42 -3.57
C GLY A 132 -13.81 7.89 -3.75
N ILE A 133 -14.77 8.75 -4.10
CA ILE A 133 -14.53 10.13 -4.57
C ILE A 133 -15.02 11.22 -3.59
N ALA A 134 -15.45 10.83 -2.39
CA ALA A 134 -16.08 11.73 -1.42
C ALA A 134 -15.18 12.88 -0.94
N GLN A 135 -13.85 12.71 -1.00
CA GLN A 135 -12.89 13.70 -0.50
C GLN A 135 -12.62 14.84 -1.50
N GLN A 136 -13.02 14.67 -2.76
CA GLN A 136 -12.65 15.60 -3.83
C GLN A 136 -13.82 16.18 -4.60
N TYR A 137 -14.96 15.49 -4.60
CA TYR A 137 -16.15 15.93 -5.32
C TYR A 137 -17.30 16.14 -4.37
N SER A 138 -17.96 17.29 -4.50
CA SER A 138 -19.19 17.56 -3.78
C SER A 138 -20.40 16.91 -4.45
N LYS A 139 -21.49 16.72 -3.70
CA LYS A 139 -22.74 16.16 -4.23
C LYS A 139 -23.28 17.01 -5.39
N ASP A 140 -23.23 18.33 -5.26
CA ASP A 140 -23.80 19.27 -6.23
C ASP A 140 -23.00 19.31 -7.55
N GLU A 141 -21.69 19.03 -7.50
CA GLU A 141 -20.85 18.90 -8.71
C GLU A 141 -21.08 17.60 -9.47
N LEU A 142 -21.54 16.56 -8.77
CA LEU A 142 -21.71 15.23 -9.33
C LEU A 142 -23.08 15.04 -9.97
N VAL A 143 -24.15 15.56 -9.38
CA VAL A 143 -25.51 15.40 -9.92
C VAL A 143 -25.61 16.06 -11.30
N GLY A 144 -26.13 15.32 -12.28
CA GLY A 144 -26.21 15.73 -13.69
C GLY A 144 -24.91 15.56 -14.49
N LYS A 145 -23.80 15.17 -13.85
CA LYS A 145 -22.51 15.01 -14.54
C LYS A 145 -22.52 13.74 -15.42
N ARG A 146 -21.97 13.86 -16.63
CA ARG A 146 -21.65 12.74 -17.53
C ARG A 146 -20.34 12.08 -17.10
N ILE A 147 -20.36 10.80 -16.80
CA ILE A 147 -19.18 10.04 -16.36
C ILE A 147 -19.01 8.77 -17.19
N VAL A 148 -17.80 8.22 -17.21
CA VAL A 148 -17.52 6.92 -17.84
C VAL A 148 -17.57 5.81 -16.77
N VAL A 149 -18.29 4.72 -17.06
CA VAL A 149 -18.47 3.59 -16.16
C VAL A 149 -18.21 2.26 -16.87
N LEU A 150 -17.73 1.27 -16.12
CA LEU A 150 -17.71 -0.14 -16.54
C LEU A 150 -19.02 -0.81 -16.10
N ASP A 151 -19.86 -1.18 -17.07
CA ASP A 151 -21.26 -1.57 -16.87
C ASP A 151 -21.48 -3.09 -16.71
N ASN A 152 -20.54 -3.91 -17.17
CA ASN A 152 -20.62 -5.37 -17.12
C ASN A 152 -19.69 -6.01 -16.07
N LEU A 153 -19.32 -5.27 -15.04
CA LEU A 153 -18.58 -5.80 -13.90
C LEU A 153 -19.53 -6.59 -12.98
N GLU A 154 -19.04 -7.70 -12.41
CA GLU A 154 -19.81 -8.45 -11.41
C GLU A 154 -20.15 -7.57 -10.19
N PRO A 155 -21.39 -7.61 -9.68
CA PRO A 155 -21.75 -6.80 -8.53
C PRO A 155 -20.94 -7.14 -7.28
N ALA A 156 -20.45 -6.11 -6.59
CA ALA A 156 -19.70 -6.26 -5.34
C ALA A 156 -20.42 -5.56 -4.18
N VAL A 157 -20.29 -6.11 -2.96
CA VAL A 157 -20.81 -5.47 -1.75
C VAL A 157 -19.67 -4.71 -1.06
N ILE A 158 -19.78 -3.38 -1.03
CA ILE A 158 -18.79 -2.48 -0.43
C ILE A 158 -19.43 -1.82 0.78
N ARG A 159 -18.94 -2.13 1.98
CA ARG A 159 -19.45 -1.57 3.26
C ARG A 159 -20.98 -1.72 3.41
N GLY A 160 -21.51 -2.86 2.97
CA GLY A 160 -22.95 -3.18 3.04
C GLY A 160 -23.80 -2.57 1.91
N VAL A 161 -23.19 -1.86 0.97
CA VAL A 161 -23.87 -1.27 -0.20
C VAL A 161 -23.49 -2.05 -1.45
N LYS A 162 -24.49 -2.44 -2.26
CA LYS A 162 -24.26 -3.12 -3.54
C LYS A 162 -23.75 -2.13 -4.59
N SER A 163 -22.65 -2.45 -5.25
CA SER A 163 -22.09 -1.71 -6.40
C SER A 163 -22.21 -2.57 -7.64
N GLU A 164 -22.92 -2.11 -8.66
CA GLU A 164 -23.23 -2.83 -9.90
C GLU A 164 -22.41 -2.31 -11.10
N GLY A 165 -21.24 -1.74 -10.80
CA GLY A 165 -20.35 -1.14 -11.76
C GLY A 165 -19.23 -0.38 -11.08
N MET A 166 -18.39 0.25 -11.90
CA MET A 166 -17.24 1.03 -11.46
C MET A 166 -17.14 2.31 -12.29
N LEU A 167 -17.02 3.46 -11.62
CA LEU A 167 -16.67 4.71 -12.30
C LEU A 167 -15.19 4.71 -12.67
N LEU A 168 -14.86 5.22 -13.84
CA LEU A 168 -13.47 5.34 -14.28
C LEU A 168 -12.95 6.74 -13.97
N ALA A 169 -11.78 6.80 -13.34
CA ALA A 169 -11.10 8.04 -12.99
C ALA A 169 -9.59 7.86 -13.15
N ALA A 170 -8.90 8.94 -13.52
CA ALA A 170 -7.46 9.04 -13.40
C ALA A 170 -7.08 9.33 -11.94
N VAL A 171 -6.00 8.72 -11.47
CA VAL A 171 -5.47 8.92 -10.12
C VAL A 171 -4.03 9.39 -10.25
N ASP A 172 -3.73 10.56 -9.70
CA ASP A 172 -2.37 11.14 -9.66
C ASP A 172 -2.04 11.50 -8.20
N GLY A 173 -1.26 10.64 -7.55
CA GLY A 173 -1.03 10.73 -6.10
C GLY A 173 -2.33 10.65 -5.31
N ASP A 174 -2.66 11.74 -4.60
CA ASP A 174 -3.90 11.88 -3.85
C ASP A 174 -5.03 12.54 -4.65
N GLU A 175 -4.82 12.98 -5.90
CA GLU A 175 -5.82 13.60 -6.76
C GLU A 175 -6.57 12.56 -7.64
N ILE A 176 -7.87 12.76 -7.82
CA ILE A 176 -8.79 11.89 -8.57
C ILE A 176 -9.52 12.74 -9.60
N SER A 177 -9.32 12.43 -10.88
CA SER A 177 -9.99 13.09 -12.00
C SER A 177 -10.98 12.14 -12.67
N ILE A 178 -12.28 12.37 -12.48
CA ILE A 178 -13.32 11.52 -13.08
C ILE A 178 -13.28 11.65 -14.60
N LEU A 179 -13.26 10.52 -15.31
CA LEU A 179 -13.29 10.53 -16.76
C LEU A 179 -14.68 10.97 -17.25
N THR A 180 -14.67 11.96 -18.14
CA THR A 180 -15.84 12.51 -18.79
C THR A 180 -15.60 12.57 -20.30
N PRO A 181 -16.64 12.38 -21.14
CA PRO A 181 -16.51 12.63 -22.57
C PRO A 181 -16.16 14.11 -22.82
N ASP A 182 -15.37 14.38 -23.86
CA ASP A 182 -14.96 15.74 -24.25
C ASP A 182 -16.12 16.57 -24.84
N ARG A 183 -17.14 15.88 -25.33
CA ARG A 183 -18.38 16.44 -25.88
C ARG A 183 -19.60 15.84 -25.17
N ASP A 184 -20.75 16.46 -25.36
CA ASP A 184 -21.99 15.90 -24.85
C ASP A 184 -22.30 14.55 -25.51
N ALA A 185 -22.32 13.50 -24.70
CA ALA A 185 -22.59 12.14 -25.12
C ALA A 185 -23.80 11.63 -24.36
N LYS A 186 -24.73 11.00 -25.09
CA LYS A 186 -25.96 10.48 -24.50
C LYS A 186 -25.65 9.38 -23.47
N PRO A 187 -26.39 9.29 -22.36
CA PRO A 187 -26.22 8.19 -21.43
C PRO A 187 -26.52 6.85 -22.14
N GLY A 188 -25.73 5.83 -21.82
CA GLY A 188 -25.72 4.52 -22.49
C GLY A 188 -24.82 4.43 -23.72
N SER A 189 -24.22 5.54 -24.18
CA SER A 189 -23.25 5.53 -25.29
C SER A 189 -22.04 4.65 -24.95
N LYS A 190 -21.64 3.78 -25.89
CA LYS A 190 -20.52 2.85 -25.72
C LYS A 190 -19.18 3.53 -26.03
N ILE A 191 -18.16 3.26 -25.21
CA ILE A 191 -16.78 3.70 -25.44
C ILE A 191 -16.07 2.69 -26.36
N MET A 192 -15.23 3.20 -27.28
CA MET A 192 -14.48 2.41 -28.26
C MET A 192 -13.03 2.87 -28.37
#